data_AF-A0A4Z1FK62-F1
#
_entry.id   AF-A0A4Z1FK62-F1
#
_cell.length_a   1.000
_cell.length_b   1.000
_cell.length_c   1.000
_cell.angle_alpha   90.00
_cell.angle_beta   90.00
_cell.angle_gamma   90.00
#
_symmetry.space_group_name_H-M   'P 1'
#
loop_
_entity.id
_entity.type
_entity.pdbx_description
1 polymer ?
#
loop_
_entity_poly.entity_id
_entity_poly.type
_entity_poly.pdbx_seq_one_letter_code
_entity_poly.pdbx_strand_id
1 'polypeptide(L)' 'MSSSEIPQGNPTDNDYVSRPGHKQDPIPVLKTADNVAVDKSNIIDDKTRHAAKSAETYREPGDNEGLPEDDGRSAVAQ' A
#
# COMPACT_ATOMS: atom_id res chain seq x y z
N MET A 1 26.20 28.67 -6.02
CA MET A 1 25.01 28.42 -5.18
C MET A 1 25.30 27.14 -4.41
N SER A 2 25.42 27.23 -3.09
CA SER A 2 25.94 26.15 -2.23
C SER A 2 24.83 25.15 -1.91
N SER A 3 24.84 23.98 -2.56
CA SER A 3 23.95 22.84 -2.24
C SER A 3 24.43 22.04 -1.03
N SER A 4 25.13 22.66 -0.08
CA SER A 4 26.00 21.95 0.87
C SER A 4 25.37 21.63 2.24
N GLU A 5 24.04 21.65 2.38
CA GLU A 5 23.38 21.47 3.68
C GLU A 5 22.25 20.43 3.71
N ILE A 6 22.12 19.58 2.67
CA ILE A 6 21.17 18.47 2.72
C ILE A 6 21.88 17.24 3.31
N PRO A 7 21.50 16.76 4.52
CA PRO A 7 22.10 15.57 5.10
C PRO A 7 21.81 14.37 4.19
N GLN A 8 22.86 13.80 3.59
CA GLN A 8 22.74 12.51 2.90
C GLN A 8 22.61 11.43 3.97
N GLY A 9 21.39 11.24 4.46
CA GLY A 9 21.09 10.17 5.41
C GLY A 9 21.44 8.83 4.78
N ASN A 10 22.52 8.21 5.24
CA ASN A 10 22.84 6.83 4.93
C ASN A 10 21.96 5.97 5.85
N PRO A 11 20.91 5.31 5.35
CA PRO A 11 19.99 4.58 6.23
C PRO A 11 20.74 3.37 6.80
N THR A 12 21.12 3.43 8.08
CA THR A 12 21.55 2.22 8.81
C THR A 12 20.35 1.63 9.54
N ASP A 13 20.39 0.31 9.74
CA ASP A 13 19.30 -0.41 10.38
C ASP A 13 19.18 0.07 11.84
N ASN A 14 18.06 0.73 12.17
CA ASN A 14 17.69 1.25 13.48
C ASN A 14 18.18 2.66 13.91
N ASP A 15 18.51 3.57 12.98
CA ASP A 15 18.82 4.99 13.31
C ASP A 15 17.63 5.84 13.79
N TYR A 16 16.42 5.27 13.91
CA TYR A 16 15.25 6.02 14.32
C TYR A 16 15.30 6.34 15.83
N VAL A 17 15.78 7.52 16.18
CA VAL A 17 15.74 8.03 17.56
C VAL A 17 14.55 8.99 17.70
N SER A 18 13.55 8.62 18.50
CA SER A 18 12.42 9.52 18.80
C SER A 18 12.94 10.84 19.42
N ARG A 19 12.40 11.96 18.94
CA ARG A 19 12.75 13.32 19.39
C ARG A 19 12.64 13.44 20.92
N PRO A 20 13.62 14.07 21.61
CA PRO A 20 13.60 14.22 23.06
C PRO A 20 12.29 14.87 23.54
N GLY A 21 11.68 14.32 24.59
CA GLY A 21 10.42 14.81 25.17
C GLY A 21 9.21 13.94 24.91
N HIS A 22 9.12 13.24 23.76
CA HIS A 22 7.90 12.54 23.35
C HIS A 22 7.84 11.05 23.73
N LYS A 23 8.86 10.53 24.41
CA LYS A 23 8.93 9.11 24.78
C LYS A 23 7.96 8.73 25.90
N GLN A 24 7.58 9.69 26.73
CA GLN A 24 6.72 9.51 27.90
C GLN A 24 5.35 10.17 27.71
N ASP A 25 5.14 10.88 26.60
CA ASP A 25 3.87 11.53 26.31
C ASP A 25 2.83 10.43 26.07
N PRO A 26 1.70 10.45 26.79
CA PRO A 26 0.60 9.55 26.50
C PRO A 26 0.17 9.75 25.04
N ILE A 27 0.24 8.68 24.24
CA ILE A 27 -0.33 8.72 22.90
C ILE A 27 -1.84 8.92 23.08
N PRO A 28 -2.42 10.05 22.63
CA PRO A 28 -3.84 10.27 22.80
C PRO A 28 -4.58 9.19 22.02
N VAL A 29 -5.27 8.31 22.74
CA VAL A 29 -6.26 7.44 22.14
C VAL A 29 -7.40 8.35 21.73
N LEU A 30 -7.46 8.69 20.45
CA LEU A 30 -8.68 9.21 19.85
C LEU A 30 -9.73 8.12 20.09
N LYS A 31 -10.55 8.28 21.13
CA LYS A 31 -11.82 7.56 21.24
C LYS A 31 -12.64 8.06 20.08
N THR A 32 -12.43 7.45 18.92
CA THR A 32 -13.15 7.78 17.71
C THR A 32 -14.60 7.58 18.05
N ALA A 33 -15.30 8.70 18.14
CA ALA A 33 -16.65 8.81 18.61
C ALA A 33 -17.52 7.69 18.05
N ASP A 34 -18.01 6.82 18.93
CA ASP A 34 -19.11 5.89 18.62
C ASP A 34 -20.38 6.64 18.15
N ASN A 35 -20.37 7.98 18.16
CA ASN A 35 -21.49 8.88 17.86
C ASN A 35 -21.14 10.04 16.90
N VAL A 36 -20.01 10.04 16.18
CA VAL A 36 -19.84 11.01 15.08
C VAL A 36 -20.82 10.63 13.99
N ALA A 37 -21.86 11.45 13.83
CA ALA A 37 -22.86 11.27 12.80
C ALA A 37 -22.18 11.31 11.42
N VAL A 38 -22.03 10.13 10.81
CA VAL A 38 -21.64 10.03 9.41
C VAL A 38 -22.82 10.51 8.58
N ASP A 39 -22.59 11.52 7.73
CA ASP A 39 -23.56 11.95 6.75
C ASP A 39 -23.77 10.83 5.72
N LYS A 40 -24.92 10.16 5.83
CA LYS A 40 -25.28 9.02 4.97
C LYS A 40 -25.76 9.45 3.59
N SER A 41 -25.97 10.74 3.33
CA SER A 41 -26.46 11.21 2.03
C SER A 41 -25.49 10.90 0.87
N ASN A 42 -24.21 10.75 1.17
CA ASN A 42 -23.15 10.40 0.22
C ASN A 42 -22.68 8.93 0.34
N ILE A 43 -23.32 8.13 1.20
CA ILE A 43 -23.01 6.71 1.37
C ILE A 43 -23.99 5.90 0.52
N ILE A 44 -23.45 5.04 -0.34
CA ILE A 44 -24.27 4.11 -1.12
C ILE A 44 -24.44 2.86 -0.26
N ASP A 45 -25.68 2.62 0.21
CA ASP A 45 -26.03 1.45 1.05
C ASP A 45 -26.09 0.12 0.27
N ASP A 46 -26.05 0.21 -1.06
CA ASP A 46 -26.12 -0.92 -1.99
C ASP A 46 -24.78 -1.27 -2.63
N LYS A 47 -24.73 -2.46 -3.23
CA LYS A 47 -23.57 -2.94 -3.98
C LYS A 47 -23.23 -1.98 -5.13
N THR A 48 -22.04 -1.38 -5.10
CA THR A 48 -21.59 -0.48 -6.17
C THR A 48 -21.57 -1.22 -7.51
N ARG A 49 -21.92 -0.52 -8.60
CA ARG A 49 -21.84 -1.10 -9.94
C ARG A 49 -20.43 -1.68 -10.13
N HIS A 50 -20.35 -2.97 -10.48
CA HIS A 50 -19.12 -3.76 -10.67
C HIS A 50 -18.46 -4.30 -9.39
N ALA A 51 -19.07 -4.15 -8.20
CA ALA A 51 -18.57 -4.82 -6.99
C ALA A 51 -18.75 -6.36 -7.03
N ALA A 52 -19.57 -6.88 -7.94
CA ALA A 52 -19.52 -8.28 -8.33
C ALA A 52 -18.56 -8.36 -9.50
N LYS A 53 -17.30 -8.70 -9.26
CA LYS A 53 -16.46 -9.20 -10.35
C LYS A 53 -17.16 -10.46 -10.86
N SER A 54 -17.51 -10.49 -12.15
CA SER A 54 -17.99 -11.73 -12.76
C SER A 54 -16.92 -12.80 -12.55
N ALA A 55 -17.32 -14.07 -12.48
CA ALA A 55 -16.39 -15.18 -12.25
C ALA A 55 -15.21 -15.20 -13.25
N GLU A 56 -15.35 -14.52 -14.38
CA GLU A 56 -14.36 -14.42 -15.47
C GLU A 56 -13.38 -13.24 -15.31
N THR A 57 -13.56 -12.33 -14.34
CA THR A 57 -12.69 -11.13 -14.21
C THR A 57 -11.31 -11.48 -13.64
N TYR A 58 -11.21 -12.60 -12.92
CA TYR A 58 -9.94 -13.19 -12.46
C TYR A 58 -9.89 -14.64 -12.91
N ARG A 59 -9.30 -14.86 -14.08
CA ARG A 59 -8.86 -16.17 -14.52
C ARG A 59 -7.41 -16.32 -14.13
N GLU A 60 -7.11 -17.30 -13.29
CA GLU A 60 -5.71 -17.67 -13.04
C GLU A 60 -5.07 -18.08 -14.37
N PRO A 61 -3.89 -17.54 -14.72
CA PRO A 61 -3.16 -18.01 -15.88
C PRO A 61 -2.94 -19.51 -15.75
N GLY A 62 -3.16 -20.26 -16.84
CA GLY A 62 -2.75 -21.67 -16.85
C GLY A 62 -1.23 -21.79 -16.64
N ASP A 63 -0.76 -22.97 -16.22
CA ASP A 63 0.66 -23.21 -15.94
C ASP A 63 1.61 -22.82 -17.09
N ASN A 64 1.12 -22.85 -18.33
CA ASN A 64 1.87 -22.51 -19.54
C ASN A 64 1.43 -21.17 -20.17
N GLU A 65 0.49 -20.46 -19.56
CA GLU A 65 -0.04 -19.21 -20.10
C GLU A 65 0.93 -18.05 -19.83
N GLY A 66 1.53 -17.50 -20.89
CA GLY A 66 2.52 -16.41 -20.80
C GLY A 66 3.96 -16.89 -20.60
N LEU A 67 4.20 -18.20 -20.50
CA LEU A 67 5.54 -18.76 -20.57
C LEU A 67 5.99 -18.88 -22.04
N PRO A 68 7.29 -18.70 -22.34
CA PRO A 68 7.84 -19.00 -23.66
C PRO A 68 7.75 -20.50 -23.98
N GLU A 69 7.89 -20.86 -25.25
CA GLU A 69 7.97 -22.26 -25.66
C GLU A 69 9.15 -22.95 -24.96
N ASP A 70 8.92 -24.17 -24.44
CA ASP A 70 9.98 -24.99 -23.83
C ASP A 70 10.77 -25.72 -24.93
N ASP A 71 11.56 -24.94 -25.67
CA ASP A 71 12.51 -25.42 -26.68
C ASP A 71 13.93 -25.66 -26.10
N GLY A 72 14.04 -25.65 -24.76
CA GLY A 72 15.30 -25.75 -24.04
C GLY A 72 16.18 -24.50 -24.11
N ARG A 73 15.67 -23.36 -24.61
CA ARG A 73 16.40 -22.09 -24.66
C ARG A 73 15.74 -21.07 -23.73
N SER A 74 16.57 -20.32 -23.01
CA SER A 74 16.08 -19.22 -22.19
C SER A 74 15.50 -18.10 -23.05
N ALA A 75 14.40 -17.49 -22.61
CA ALA A 75 13.87 -16.29 -23.26
C ALA A 75 14.93 -15.17 -23.26
N VAL A 76 15.19 -14.59 -24.43
CA VAL A 76 16.08 -13.43 -24.56
C VAL A 76 15.26 -12.20 -24.16
N ALA A 77 15.64 -11.50 -23.10
CA ALA A 77 15.03 -10.21 -22.77
C ALA A 77 15.45 -9.19 -23.85
N GLN A 78 14.46 -8.58 -24.52
CA GLN A 78 14.69 -7.47 -25.47
C GLN A 78 14.84 -6.13 -24.75
#